data_AF-A0A0Q6CBK0-F1
#
_entry.id   AF-A0A0Q6CBK0-F1
#
_cell.length_a   1.000
_cell.length_b   1.000
_cell.length_c   1.000
_cell.angle_alpha   90.00
_cell.angle_beta   90.00
_cell.angle_gamma   90.00
#
_symmetry.space_group_name_H-M   'P 1'
#
loop_
_entity.id
_entity.type
_entity.pdbx_description
1 polymer ?
#
loop_
_entity_poly.entity_id
_entity_poly.type
_entity_poly.pdbx_seq_one_letter_code
_entity_poly.pdbx_strand_id
1 'polypeptide(L)'
;MKITNNSKALQGIHTADGGVAYLAPGETRELSVFKRDKKAIDDAPFLTAEGDYAPNPDEPPQPPETSKVEPEAILAAIASLREDVFSRVDALNGVVENLGARLIASQETSENGSAPNTGAPATSVYAVVGKAGGWNVVTKDGVPVTKSLRDEAVKDFDAKSEDDKASFVEANKPD
;
A
#
# COMPACT_ATOMS: atom_id res chain seq x y z
N MET A 1 21.37 25.84 -10.52
CA MET A 1 21.41 26.97 -9.57
C MET A 1 21.63 28.28 -10.33
N LYS A 2 21.15 29.41 -9.82
CA LYS A 2 21.40 30.74 -10.40
C LYS A 2 22.63 31.35 -9.74
N ILE A 3 23.58 31.80 -10.55
CA ILE A 3 24.80 32.47 -10.08
C ILE A 3 24.86 33.86 -10.73
N THR A 4 25.04 34.88 -9.90
CA THR A 4 25.17 36.28 -10.30
C THR A 4 26.58 36.77 -10.01
N ASN A 5 27.24 37.39 -10.99
CA ASN A 5 28.53 38.05 -10.80
C ASN A 5 28.31 39.51 -10.36
N ASN A 6 28.58 39.80 -9.09
CA ASN A 6 28.52 41.15 -8.54
C ASN A 6 29.87 41.91 -8.63
N SER A 7 30.90 41.27 -9.19
CA SER A 7 32.21 41.88 -9.39
C SER A 7 32.21 42.85 -10.57
N LYS A 8 33.21 43.72 -10.63
CA LYS A 8 33.49 44.58 -11.81
C LYS A 8 34.29 43.87 -12.90
N ALA A 9 34.66 42.61 -12.71
CA ALA A 9 35.51 41.85 -13.61
C ALA A 9 34.77 40.61 -14.15
N LEU A 10 35.31 40.01 -15.21
CA LEU A 10 34.85 38.72 -15.71
C LEU A 10 35.18 37.63 -14.68
N GLN A 11 34.22 36.80 -14.30
CA GLN A 11 34.43 35.69 -13.35
C GLN A 11 34.23 34.35 -14.05
N GLY A 12 35.15 33.41 -13.81
CA GLY A 12 35.04 32.04 -14.29
C GLY A 12 34.51 31.12 -13.19
N ILE A 13 33.49 30.33 -13.50
CA ILE A 13 32.87 29.36 -12.59
C ILE A 13 33.03 27.96 -13.18
N HIS A 14 33.59 27.03 -12.41
CA HIS A 14 33.64 25.63 -12.81
C HIS A 14 32.23 25.03 -12.83
N THR A 15 31.84 24.45 -13.96
CA THR A 15 30.53 23.82 -14.12
C THR A 15 30.62 22.31 -13.98
N ALA A 16 29.48 21.70 -13.63
CA ALA A 16 29.33 20.26 -13.54
C ALA A 16 29.54 19.54 -14.88
N ASP A 17 29.37 20.26 -15.99
CA ASP A 17 29.55 19.77 -17.36
C ASP A 17 31.04 19.63 -17.77
N GLY A 18 31.96 19.87 -16.84
CA GLY A 18 33.41 19.72 -17.07
C GLY A 18 34.07 20.94 -17.72
N GLY A 19 33.43 22.11 -17.68
CA GLY A 19 33.93 23.35 -18.27
C GLY A 19 34.04 24.51 -17.27
N VAL A 20 34.39 25.68 -17.81
CA VAL A 20 34.35 26.96 -17.08
C VAL A 20 33.34 27.87 -17.77
N ALA A 21 32.31 28.29 -17.04
CA ALA A 21 31.37 29.32 -17.49
C ALA A 21 31.87 30.70 -17.06
N TYR A 22 32.01 31.61 -18.02
CA TYR A 22 32.43 32.99 -17.75
C TYR A 22 31.21 33.90 -17.62
N LEU A 23 31.07 34.60 -16.50
CA LEU A 23 30.00 35.58 -16.27
C LEU A 23 30.58 37.00 -16.34
N ALA A 24 29.97 37.87 -17.14
CA ALA A 24 30.27 39.29 -17.20
C ALA A 24 29.82 40.03 -15.92
N PRO A 25 30.33 41.25 -15.65
CA PRO A 25 29.88 42.06 -14.51
C PRO A 25 28.36 42.28 -14.53
N GLY A 26 27.68 41.94 -13.42
CA GLY A 26 26.23 42.03 -13.27
C GLY A 26 25.43 40.92 -13.94
N GLU A 27 26.08 39.97 -14.61
CA GLU A 27 25.40 38.90 -15.31
C GLU A 27 24.94 37.79 -14.35
N THR A 28 23.70 37.36 -14.53
CA THR A 28 23.14 36.18 -13.86
C THR A 28 22.97 35.06 -14.87
N ARG A 29 23.46 33.86 -14.55
CA ARG A 29 23.22 32.66 -15.35
C ARG A 29 22.78 31.49 -14.50
N GLU A 30 22.00 30.62 -15.12
CA GLU A 30 21.69 29.31 -14.57
C GLU A 30 22.82 28.35 -14.94
N LEU A 31 23.50 27.83 -13.92
CA LEU A 31 24.64 26.93 -14.04
C LEU A 31 24.42 25.71 -13.16
N SER A 32 24.94 24.58 -13.60
CA SER A 32 25.09 23.39 -12.76
C SER A 32 26.50 23.43 -12.16
N VAL A 33 26.60 23.46 -10.83
CA VAL A 33 27.88 23.47 -10.12
C VAL A 33 27.86 22.41 -9.04
N PHE A 34 28.99 21.71 -8.87
CA PHE A 34 29.10 20.62 -7.92
C PHE A 34 29.14 21.08 -6.47
N LYS A 35 28.65 20.24 -5.55
CA LYS A 35 28.69 20.46 -4.09
C LYS A 35 30.11 20.72 -3.56
N ARG A 36 31.15 20.12 -4.16
CA ARG A 36 32.55 20.37 -3.79
C ARG A 36 32.98 21.84 -3.92
N ASP A 37 32.35 22.57 -4.84
CA ASP A 37 32.69 23.97 -5.14
C ASP A 37 31.83 24.96 -4.33
N LYS A 38 30.85 24.47 -3.55
CA LYS A 38 29.94 25.27 -2.72
C LYS A 38 30.68 26.25 -1.82
N LYS A 39 31.70 25.78 -1.10
CA LYS A 39 32.44 26.62 -0.16
C LYS A 39 33.14 27.78 -0.88
N ALA A 40 33.74 27.53 -2.04
CA ALA A 40 34.44 28.56 -2.80
C ALA A 40 33.48 29.62 -3.36
N ILE A 41 32.27 29.21 -3.76
CA ILE A 41 31.25 30.11 -4.31
C ILE A 41 30.55 30.90 -3.21
N ASP A 42 30.15 30.27 -2.12
CA ASP A 42 29.45 30.93 -1.02
C ASP A 42 30.35 31.92 -0.26
N ASP A 43 31.65 31.62 -0.15
CA ASP A 43 32.62 32.51 0.49
C ASP A 43 33.08 33.65 -0.44
N ALA A 44 32.75 33.61 -1.73
CA ALA A 44 33.12 34.64 -2.68
C ALA A 44 32.17 35.84 -2.56
N PRO A 45 32.59 36.99 -1.98
CA PRO A 45 31.70 38.13 -1.74
C PRO A 45 31.22 38.80 -3.04
N PHE A 46 31.84 38.42 -4.16
CA PHE A 46 31.54 38.95 -5.49
C PHE A 46 30.62 38.03 -6.30
N LEU A 47 30.14 36.93 -5.71
CA LEU A 47 29.13 36.05 -6.30
C LEU A 47 27.90 36.01 -5.40
N THR A 48 26.74 35.84 -6.02
CA THR A 48 25.52 35.44 -5.31
C THR A 48 25.01 34.16 -5.97
N ALA A 49 24.82 33.13 -5.16
CA ALA A 49 24.35 31.83 -5.58
C ALA A 49 22.99 31.53 -4.95
N GLU A 50 22.02 31.15 -5.78
CA GLU A 50 20.67 30.77 -5.35
C GLU A 50 20.29 29.39 -5.94
N GLY A 51 19.83 28.51 -5.06
CA GLY A 51 19.39 27.14 -5.41
C GLY A 51 20.41 26.06 -5.09
N ASP A 52 20.11 24.84 -5.53
CA ASP A 52 20.85 23.64 -5.11
C ASP A 52 22.06 23.32 -6.00
N TYR A 53 23.12 22.85 -5.34
CA TYR A 53 24.35 22.35 -5.97
C TYR A 53 24.16 20.91 -6.44
N ALA A 54 24.73 20.59 -7.60
CA ALA A 54 24.74 19.24 -8.15
C ALA A 54 25.57 18.28 -7.27
N PRO A 55 25.16 17.01 -7.15
CA PRO A 55 25.94 16.01 -6.42
C PRO A 55 27.32 15.80 -7.06
N ASN A 56 28.34 15.51 -6.26
CA ASN A 56 29.67 15.22 -6.79
C ASN A 56 29.66 13.86 -7.53
N PRO A 57 30.39 13.70 -8.65
CA PRO A 57 30.43 12.44 -9.39
C PRO A 57 31.05 11.29 -8.59
N ASP A 58 31.91 11.62 -7.61
CA ASP A 58 32.57 10.64 -6.74
C ASP A 58 31.78 10.36 -5.45
N GLU A 59 30.68 11.07 -5.21
CA GLU A 59 29.82 10.79 -4.06
C GLU A 59 29.01 9.52 -4.33
N PRO A 60 28.99 8.55 -3.39
CA PRO A 60 28.04 7.45 -3.46
C PRO A 60 26.63 8.00 -3.66
N PRO A 61 25.78 7.35 -4.47
CA PRO A 61 24.43 7.84 -4.71
C PRO A 61 23.76 8.13 -3.37
N GLN A 62 23.48 9.40 -3.11
CA GLN A 62 22.77 9.76 -1.89
C GLN A 62 21.41 9.04 -1.95
N PRO A 63 21.02 8.33 -0.89
CA PRO A 63 19.66 7.80 -0.82
C PRO A 63 18.71 8.98 -1.08
N PRO A 64 17.60 8.75 -1.81
CA PRO A 64 16.67 9.82 -2.12
C PRO A 64 16.37 10.56 -0.83
N GLU A 65 16.56 11.89 -0.81
CA GLU A 65 16.19 12.70 0.33
C GLU A 65 14.74 12.36 0.65
N THR A 66 14.53 11.57 1.71
CA THR A 66 13.19 11.28 2.17
C THR A 66 12.62 12.63 2.51
N SER A 67 11.60 13.07 1.76
CA SER A 67 10.86 14.30 2.03
C SER A 67 10.76 14.43 3.53
N LYS A 68 11.30 15.51 4.08
CA LYS A 68 11.18 15.81 5.50
C LYS A 68 9.69 15.95 5.76
N VAL A 69 9.03 14.84 6.06
CA VAL A 69 7.67 14.86 6.56
C VAL A 69 7.84 15.42 7.95
N GLU A 70 7.46 16.67 8.11
CA GLU A 70 7.52 17.35 9.40
C GLU A 70 6.83 16.46 10.44
N PRO A 71 7.45 16.23 11.61
CA PRO A 71 6.92 15.30 12.62
C PRO A 71 5.49 15.67 13.05
N GLU A 72 5.11 16.95 12.92
CA GLU A 72 3.76 17.44 13.17
C GLU A 72 2.74 16.90 12.17
N ALA A 73 3.09 16.76 10.89
CA ALA A 73 2.22 16.18 9.87
C ALA A 73 1.97 14.69 10.11
N ILE A 74 2.99 13.98 10.60
CA ILE A 74 2.87 12.57 11.00
C ILE A 74 1.94 12.44 12.21
N LEU A 75 2.11 13.31 13.22
CA LEU A 75 1.26 13.30 14.42
C LEU A 75 -0.20 13.61 14.11
N ALA A 76 -0.46 14.58 13.22
CA ALA A 76 -1.80 14.91 12.75
C ALA A 76 -2.45 13.74 11.98
N ALA A 77 -1.69 13.07 11.11
CA ALA A 77 -2.17 11.90 10.38
C ALA A 77 -2.51 10.73 11.33
N ILE A 78 -1.67 10.47 12.34
CA ILE A 78 -1.93 9.44 13.36
C ILE A 78 -3.19 9.76 14.16
N ALA A 79 -3.42 11.02 14.53
CA ALA A 79 -4.61 11.44 15.24
C ALA A 79 -5.89 11.22 14.41
N SER A 80 -5.85 11.59 13.12
CA SER A 80 -6.97 11.38 12.20
C SER A 80 -7.27 9.89 11.98
N LEU A 81 -6.23 9.05 11.79
CA LEU A 81 -6.42 7.60 11.66
C LEU A 81 -7.02 6.99 12.93
N ARG A 82 -6.63 7.49 14.11
CA ARG A 82 -7.18 7.03 15.38
C ARG A 82 -8.70 7.27 15.46
N GLU A 83 -9.17 8.47 15.13
CA GLU A 83 -10.61 8.77 15.13
C GLU A 83 -11.38 7.91 14.11
N ASP A 84 -10.86 7.74 12.89
CA ASP A 84 -11.50 6.89 11.87
C ASP A 84 -11.62 5.43 12.35
N VAL A 85 -10.57 4.89 12.96
CA VAL A 85 -10.60 3.53 13.52
C VAL A 85 -11.64 3.41 14.63
N PHE A 86 -11.72 4.37 15.56
CA PHE A 86 -12.75 4.32 16.60
C PHE A 86 -14.16 4.40 16.04
N SER A 87 -14.40 5.30 15.07
CA SER A 87 -15.72 5.42 14.43
C SER A 87 -16.13 4.14 13.70
N ARG A 88 -15.18 3.46 13.05
CA ARG A 88 -15.44 2.16 12.40
C ARG A 88 -15.74 1.05 13.41
N VAL A 89 -15.06 1.04 14.56
CA VAL A 89 -15.33 0.07 15.63
C VAL A 89 -16.73 0.27 16.20
N ASP A 90 -17.16 1.51 16.44
CA ASP A 90 -18.50 1.81 16.92
C ASP A 90 -19.58 1.42 15.89
N ALA A 91 -19.34 1.69 14.60
CA ALA A 91 -20.24 1.26 13.54
C ALA A 91 -20.37 -0.27 13.48
N LEU A 92 -19.26 -1.01 13.64
CA LEU A 92 -19.27 -2.47 13.68
C LEU A 92 -20.02 -3.01 14.90
N ASN A 93 -19.84 -2.39 16.08
CA ASN A 93 -20.57 -2.77 17.27
C ASN A 93 -22.09 -2.62 17.06
N GLY A 94 -22.54 -1.52 16.45
CA GLY A 94 -23.95 -1.33 16.12
C GLY A 94 -24.49 -2.37 15.13
N VAL A 95 -23.68 -2.83 14.16
CA VAL A 95 -24.06 -3.93 13.25
C VAL A 95 -24.20 -5.25 14.01
N VAL A 96 -23.29 -5.56 14.91
CA VAL A 96 -23.33 -6.79 15.74
C VAL A 96 -24.58 -6.79 16.63
N GLU A 97 -24.90 -5.68 17.28
CA GLU A 97 -26.11 -5.56 18.09
C GLU A 97 -27.39 -5.75 17.27
N ASN A 98 -27.45 -5.16 16.06
CA ASN A 98 -28.60 -5.31 15.17
C ASN A 98 -28.77 -6.77 14.69
N LEU A 99 -27.67 -7.43 14.33
CA LEU A 99 -27.67 -8.85 13.96
C LEU A 99 -28.08 -9.74 15.14
N GLY A 100 -27.59 -9.45 16.35
CA GLY A 100 -27.98 -10.15 17.58
C GLY A 100 -29.49 -10.04 17.84
N ALA A 101 -30.04 -8.82 17.76
CA ALA A 101 -31.47 -8.60 17.93
C ALA A 101 -32.31 -9.32 16.86
N ARG A 102 -31.85 -9.32 15.60
CA ARG A 102 -32.50 -10.06 14.51
C ARG A 102 -32.45 -11.57 14.70
N LEU A 103 -31.34 -12.11 15.19
CA LEU A 103 -31.20 -13.53 15.48
C LEU A 103 -32.16 -13.97 16.58
N ILE A 104 -32.25 -13.20 17.67
CA ILE A 104 -33.20 -13.48 18.76
C ILE A 104 -34.64 -13.45 18.24
N ALA A 105 -35.01 -12.41 17.48
CA ALA A 105 -36.34 -12.31 16.88
C ALA A 105 -36.65 -13.47 15.90
N SER A 106 -35.65 -13.99 15.20
CA SER A 106 -35.80 -15.17 14.32
C SER A 106 -35.95 -16.49 15.08
N GLN A 107 -35.43 -16.59 16.31
CA GLN A 107 -35.60 -17.78 17.16
C GLN A 107 -36.98 -17.80 17.82
N GLU A 108 -37.49 -16.64 18.28
CA GLU A 108 -38.82 -16.54 18.90
C GLU A 108 -39.97 -16.79 17.91
N THR A 109 -39.76 -16.52 16.61
CA THR A 109 -40.73 -16.84 15.55
C THR A 109 -40.75 -18.32 15.14
N SER A 110 -39.85 -19.15 15.70
CA SER A 110 -39.75 -20.59 15.40
C SER A 110 -40.42 -21.52 16.42
N GLU A 111 -40.99 -21.01 17.52
CA GLU A 111 -41.60 -21.85 18.58
C GLU A 111 -43.13 -22.06 18.48
N ASN A 112 -43.81 -21.52 17.46
CA ASN A 112 -45.25 -21.75 17.27
C ASN A 112 -45.60 -22.25 15.86
N GLY A 113 -45.15 -23.47 15.54
CA GLY A 113 -45.50 -24.15 14.29
C GLY A 113 -44.78 -25.49 14.16
N SER A 114 -45.53 -26.58 14.17
CA SER A 114 -45.02 -27.95 14.06
C SER A 114 -44.37 -28.27 12.69
N ALA A 115 -43.27 -29.04 12.76
CA ALA A 115 -42.64 -29.91 11.74
C ALA A 115 -41.63 -29.29 10.72
N PRO A 116 -40.56 -30.04 10.34
CA PRO A 116 -39.21 -29.56 10.62
C PRO A 116 -38.27 -29.36 9.41
N ASN A 117 -37.22 -28.59 9.69
CA ASN A 117 -35.88 -28.63 9.09
C ASN A 117 -35.67 -27.94 7.73
N THR A 118 -35.12 -26.73 7.75
CA THR A 118 -34.27 -26.21 6.66
C THR A 118 -33.18 -25.35 7.28
N GLY A 119 -32.00 -25.95 7.45
CA GLY A 119 -30.93 -25.50 8.32
C GLY A 119 -30.21 -24.22 7.87
N ALA A 120 -29.91 -23.40 8.88
CA ALA A 120 -28.83 -22.43 8.89
C ALA A 120 -27.46 -23.13 8.69
N PRO A 121 -26.43 -22.44 8.17
CA PRO A 121 -25.20 -23.08 7.72
C PRO A 121 -24.40 -23.56 8.93
N ALA A 122 -24.29 -24.87 9.07
CA ALA A 122 -23.27 -25.49 9.89
C ALA A 122 -21.90 -25.06 9.33
N THR A 123 -20.96 -24.74 10.23
CA THR A 123 -19.53 -24.64 9.94
C THR A 123 -19.07 -25.88 9.17
N SER A 124 -19.01 -25.79 7.83
CA SER A 124 -18.61 -26.92 7.00
C SER A 124 -17.12 -27.15 7.14
N VAL A 125 -16.72 -28.41 7.35
CA VAL A 125 -15.31 -28.81 7.50
C VAL A 125 -14.55 -28.62 6.17
N TYR A 126 -15.30 -28.51 5.07
CA TYR A 126 -14.80 -28.33 3.71
C TYR A 126 -14.96 -26.88 3.25
N ALA A 127 -13.93 -26.35 2.58
CA ALA A 127 -13.92 -25.02 1.99
C ALA A 127 -13.30 -25.04 0.59
N VAL A 128 -13.92 -24.36 -0.37
CA VAL A 128 -13.39 -24.20 -1.73
C VAL A 128 -12.38 -23.05 -1.77
N VAL A 129 -11.16 -23.33 -2.22
CA VAL A 129 -10.08 -22.36 -2.36
C VAL A 129 -9.70 -22.19 -3.82
N GLY A 130 -9.75 -20.95 -4.31
CA GLY A 130 -9.35 -20.59 -5.67
C GLY A 130 -7.84 -20.63 -5.88
N LYS A 131 -7.43 -21.14 -7.05
CA LYS A 131 -6.06 -21.11 -7.60
C LYS A 131 -6.03 -20.21 -8.84
N ALA A 132 -4.82 -19.86 -9.28
CA ALA A 132 -4.64 -19.08 -10.50
C ALA A 132 -5.24 -19.78 -11.73
N GLY A 133 -5.90 -19.02 -12.59
CA GLY A 133 -6.41 -19.49 -13.89
C GLY A 133 -7.76 -20.22 -13.87
N GLY A 134 -8.66 -19.90 -12.92
CA GLY A 134 -10.03 -20.45 -12.89
C GLY A 134 -10.07 -21.93 -12.47
N TRP A 135 -9.19 -22.30 -11.55
CA TRP A 135 -9.13 -23.61 -10.93
C TRP A 135 -9.36 -23.48 -9.43
N ASN A 136 -9.99 -24.47 -8.82
CA ASN A 136 -10.31 -24.51 -7.40
C ASN A 136 -9.84 -25.82 -6.78
N VAL A 137 -9.67 -25.82 -5.47
CA VAL A 137 -9.41 -27.03 -4.68
C VAL A 137 -10.30 -27.02 -3.46
N VAL A 138 -10.87 -28.16 -3.08
CA VAL A 138 -11.55 -28.30 -1.80
C VAL A 138 -10.50 -28.60 -0.75
N THR A 139 -10.53 -27.82 0.32
CA THR A 139 -9.69 -27.99 1.50
C THR A 139 -10.52 -28.53 2.66
N LYS A 140 -9.93 -29.40 3.47
CA LYS A 140 -10.45 -29.84 4.75
C LYS A 140 -9.47 -29.39 5.82
N ASP A 141 -9.91 -28.57 6.77
CA ASP A 141 -9.04 -28.01 7.82
C ASP A 141 -7.78 -27.30 7.27
N GLY A 142 -7.91 -26.65 6.10
CA GLY A 142 -6.82 -25.95 5.41
C GLY A 142 -5.89 -26.85 4.56
N VAL A 143 -6.11 -28.16 4.54
CA VAL A 143 -5.34 -29.11 3.72
C VAL A 143 -6.12 -29.43 2.44
N PRO A 144 -5.52 -29.32 1.23
CA PRO A 144 -6.19 -29.69 -0.02
C PRO A 144 -6.49 -31.19 -0.06
N VAL A 145 -7.76 -31.55 -0.22
CA VAL A 145 -8.25 -32.93 -0.24
C VAL A 145 -8.77 -33.37 -1.61
N THR A 146 -8.83 -32.47 -2.59
CA THR A 146 -9.19 -32.80 -3.98
C THR A 146 -8.09 -32.40 -4.96
N LYS A 147 -8.17 -32.93 -6.18
CA LYS A 147 -7.47 -32.39 -7.35
C LYS A 147 -7.95 -30.98 -7.68
N SER A 148 -7.26 -30.32 -8.62
CA SER A 148 -7.70 -29.04 -9.16
C SER A 148 -8.97 -29.24 -10.00
N LEU A 149 -10.02 -28.49 -9.66
CA LEU A 149 -11.36 -28.55 -10.26
C LEU A 149 -11.69 -27.24 -10.96
N ARG A 150 -12.51 -27.27 -12.02
CA ARG A 150 -13.00 -26.07 -12.70
C ARG A 150 -14.09 -25.39 -11.87
N ASP A 151 -14.32 -24.09 -12.11
CA ASP A 151 -15.37 -23.30 -11.46
C ASP A 151 -16.75 -23.97 -11.54
N GLU A 152 -17.08 -24.56 -12.69
CA GLU A 152 -18.35 -25.26 -12.91
C GLU A 152 -18.52 -26.53 -12.07
N ALA A 153 -17.44 -27.18 -11.67
CA ALA A 153 -17.47 -28.40 -10.87
C ALA A 153 -17.65 -28.11 -9.37
N VAL A 154 -17.26 -26.92 -8.92
CA VAL A 154 -17.42 -26.46 -7.52
C VAL A 154 -18.59 -25.49 -7.34
N LYS A 155 -19.23 -25.08 -8.45
CA LYS A 155 -20.49 -24.33 -8.45
C LYS A 155 -21.53 -25.16 -7.71
N ASP A 156 -22.07 -24.62 -6.63
CA ASP A 156 -23.01 -25.27 -5.72
C ASP A 156 -22.40 -26.30 -4.74
N PHE A 157 -21.07 -26.41 -4.64
CA PHE A 157 -20.43 -27.28 -3.63
C PHE A 157 -20.84 -26.89 -2.20
N ASP A 158 -20.87 -25.59 -1.89
CA ASP A 158 -21.23 -25.10 -0.56
C ASP A 158 -22.69 -25.37 -0.19
N ALA A 159 -23.58 -25.49 -1.18
CA ALA A 159 -25.01 -25.77 -1.02
C ALA A 159 -25.32 -27.27 -0.85
N LYS A 160 -24.33 -28.16 -1.01
CA LYS A 160 -24.47 -29.61 -0.80
C LYS A 160 -24.54 -29.95 0.69
N SER A 161 -25.17 -31.09 1.01
CA SER A 161 -25.10 -31.65 2.36
C SER A 161 -23.66 -32.07 2.69
N GLU A 162 -23.30 -32.18 3.97
CA GLU A 162 -21.96 -32.62 4.37
C GLU A 162 -21.62 -34.05 3.86
N ASP A 163 -22.63 -34.92 3.75
CA ASP A 163 -22.49 -36.27 3.18
C ASP A 163 -22.20 -36.23 1.66
N ASP A 164 -22.90 -35.36 0.94
CA ASP A 164 -22.66 -35.11 -0.49
C ASP A 164 -21.29 -34.45 -0.72
N LYS A 165 -20.86 -33.54 0.15
CA LYS A 165 -19.53 -32.92 0.10
C LYS A 165 -18.43 -33.95 0.33
N ALA A 166 -18.60 -34.86 1.30
CA ALA A 166 -17.66 -35.95 1.55
C ALA A 166 -17.56 -36.89 0.33
N SER A 167 -18.70 -37.26 -0.25
CA SER A 167 -18.76 -38.08 -1.46
C SER A 167 -18.10 -37.39 -2.66
N PHE A 168 -18.30 -36.08 -2.82
CA PHE A 168 -17.66 -35.30 -3.86
C PHE A 168 -16.14 -35.23 -3.69
N VAL A 169 -15.65 -35.08 -2.45
CA VAL A 169 -14.22 -35.08 -2.15
C VAL A 169 -13.61 -36.46 -2.45
N GLU A 170 -14.28 -37.54 -2.05
CA GLU A 170 -13.86 -38.91 -2.30
C GLU A 170 -13.72 -39.20 -3.80
N ALA A 171 -14.70 -38.74 -4.61
CA ALA A 171 -14.69 -38.90 -6.07
C ALA A 171 -13.64 -38.04 -6.78
N ASN A 172 -13.11 -37.00 -6.13
CA ASN A 172 -12.18 -36.03 -6.72
C ASN A 172 -10.83 -35.97 -5.98
N LYS A 173 -10.45 -37.04 -5.29
CA LYS A 173 -9.13 -37.15 -4.65
C LYS A 173 -7.99 -36.92 -5.67
N PRO A 174 -6.87 -36.33 -5.24
CA PRO A 174 -5.66 -36.31 -6.06
C PRO A 174 -5.17 -37.75 -6.27
N ASP A 175 -4.82 -38.07 -7.52
CA ASP A 175 -4.18 -39.35 -7.89
C ASP A 175 -2.77 -39.47 -7.28
#